data_AF-A0A831YF12-F1
#
_entry.id   AF-A0A831YF12-F1
#
_cell.length_a   1.000
_cell.length_b   1.000
_cell.length_c   1.000
_cell.angle_alpha   90.00
_cell.angle_beta   90.00
_cell.angle_gamma   90.00
#
_symmetry.space_group_name_H-M   'P 1'
#
loop_
_entity.id
_entity.type
_entity.pdbx_description
1 polymer ?
#
loop_
_entity_poly.entity_id
_entity_poly.type
_entity_poly.pdbx_seq_one_letter_code
_entity_poly.pdbx_strand_id
1 'polypeptide(L)'
;IYRRYLEALPGIQIRGFSDGVRTYGGVKAFRCRTGGIDCAVLVIERTHHGPEVVEVIAPVKLRDALALEDGDPISIEVQLL
;
A
#
# COMPACT_ATOMS: atom_id res chain seq x y z
N ILE A 1 -8.76 4.20 -9.93
CA ILE A 1 -8.27 5.54 -10.39
C ILE A 1 -7.05 5.96 -9.59
N TYR A 2 -7.14 6.03 -8.26
CA TYR A 2 -6.05 6.47 -7.38
C TYR A 2 -4.77 5.62 -7.48
N ARG A 3 -4.88 4.28 -7.60
CA ARG A 3 -3.69 3.42 -7.80
C ARG A 3 -2.91 3.79 -9.06
N ARG A 4 -3.59 4.01 -10.20
CA ARG A 4 -2.94 4.42 -11.46
C ARG A 4 -2.23 5.76 -11.35
N TYR A 5 -2.78 6.67 -10.56
CA TYR A 5 -2.12 7.95 -10.28
C TYR A 5 -0.81 7.73 -9.51
N LEU A 6 -0.81 6.90 -8.47
CA LEU A 6 0.40 6.52 -7.73
C LEU A 6 1.40 5.71 -8.60
N GLU A 7 0.90 4.89 -9.52
CA GLU A 7 1.73 4.17 -10.51
C GLU A 7 2.54 5.12 -11.40
N ALA A 8 2.00 6.29 -11.74
CA ALA A 8 2.69 7.29 -12.57
C ALA A 8 3.67 8.17 -11.78
N LEU A 9 3.50 8.28 -10.45
CA LEU A 9 4.33 9.15 -9.62
C LEU A 9 5.65 8.48 -9.17
N PRO A 10 6.69 9.29 -8.91
CA PRO A 10 7.88 8.80 -8.22
C PRO A 10 7.51 8.39 -6.79
N GLY A 11 8.06 7.26 -6.34
CA GLY A 11 7.83 6.72 -5.01
C GLY A 11 9.03 5.92 -4.53
N ILE A 12 8.96 5.40 -3.31
CA ILE A 12 10.04 4.62 -2.73
C ILE A 12 10.06 3.25 -3.41
N GLN A 13 11.10 2.99 -4.21
CA GLN A 13 11.26 1.73 -4.92
C GLN A 13 11.90 0.67 -4.03
N ILE A 14 11.20 -0.44 -3.82
CA ILE A 14 11.71 -1.62 -3.13
C ILE A 14 11.85 -2.71 -4.19
N ARG A 15 13.10 -3.07 -4.48
CA ARG A 15 13.41 -4.07 -5.50
C ARG A 15 12.94 -5.45 -5.05
N GLY A 16 12.40 -6.20 -6.00
CA GLY A 16 12.13 -7.62 -5.81
C GLY A 16 13.41 -8.41 -5.54
N PHE A 17 13.25 -9.59 -4.97
CA PHE A 17 14.36 -10.48 -4.63
C PHE A 17 13.93 -11.95 -4.78
N SER A 18 14.88 -12.88 -4.65
CA SER A 18 14.62 -14.31 -4.60
C SER A 18 15.35 -14.91 -3.41
N ASP A 19 14.74 -15.90 -2.77
CA ASP A 19 15.35 -16.68 -1.69
C ASP A 19 15.89 -18.05 -2.17
N GLY A 20 15.86 -18.29 -3.48
CA GLY A 20 16.26 -19.57 -4.10
C GLY A 20 15.12 -20.59 -4.21
N VAL A 21 14.00 -20.40 -3.50
CA VAL A 21 12.79 -21.23 -3.60
C VAL A 21 11.71 -20.51 -4.40
N ARG A 22 11.57 -19.19 -4.20
CA ARG A 22 10.61 -18.35 -4.92
C ARG A 22 11.14 -16.94 -5.17
N THR A 23 10.54 -16.30 -6.15
CA THR A 23 10.79 -14.89 -6.47
C THR A 23 9.69 -14.02 -5.91
N TYR A 24 10.08 -12.90 -5.32
CA TYR A 24 9.22 -11.85 -4.79
C TYR A 24 9.31 -10.64 -5.72
N GLY A 25 8.16 -10.19 -6.21
CA GLY A 25 8.08 -8.98 -7.05
C GLY A 25 8.52 -7.74 -6.28
N GLY A 26 8.92 -6.71 -7.02
CA GLY A 26 9.15 -5.40 -6.45
C GLY A 26 7.83 -4.73 -6.03
N VAL A 27 7.99 -3.66 -5.27
CA VAL A 27 6.88 -2.80 -4.86
C VAL A 27 7.35 -1.36 -4.84
N LYS A 28 6.47 -0.45 -5.26
CA LYS A 28 6.62 0.98 -5.04
C LYS A 28 5.76 1.40 -3.87
N ALA A 29 6.36 2.07 -2.89
CA ALA A 29 5.70 2.49 -1.66
C ALA A 29 5.58 4.02 -1.57
N PHE A 30 4.49 4.47 -0.95
CA PHE A 30 4.24 5.86 -0.62
C PHE A 30 3.92 5.96 0.86
N ARG A 31 4.55 6.90 1.56
CA ARG A 31 4.19 7.18 2.96
C ARG A 31 2.76 7.68 3.01
N CYS A 32 2.00 7.24 3.98
CA CYS A 32 0.66 7.74 4.22
C CYS A 32 0.32 7.76 5.71
N ARG A 33 -0.80 8.38 6.04
CA ARG A 33 -1.34 8.39 7.39
C ARG A 33 -2.83 8.08 7.35
N THR A 34 -3.32 7.34 8.33
CA THR A 34 -4.75 7.12 8.54
C THR A 34 -5.04 6.95 10.02
N GLY A 35 -6.11 7.58 10.53
CA GLY A 35 -6.46 7.51 11.96
C GLY A 35 -5.32 7.92 12.90
N GLY A 36 -4.43 8.82 12.46
CA GLY A 36 -3.25 9.22 13.23
C GLY A 36 -2.04 8.26 13.16
N ILE A 37 -2.17 7.11 12.49
CA ILE A 37 -1.16 6.05 12.39
C ILE A 37 -0.35 6.22 11.11
N ASP A 38 0.98 6.19 11.23
CA ASP A 38 1.89 6.18 10.08
C ASP A 38 1.85 4.82 9.36
N CYS A 39 1.65 4.88 8.05
CA CYS A 39 1.40 3.74 7.18
C CYS A 39 2.15 3.90 5.85
N ALA A 40 2.01 2.91 4.97
CA ALA A 40 2.39 3.06 3.57
C ALA A 40 1.36 2.43 2.62
N VAL A 41 1.06 3.13 1.53
CA VAL A 41 0.35 2.55 0.38
C VAL A 41 1.35 1.84 -0.51
N LEU A 42 0.99 0.65 -0.97
CA LEU A 42 1.81 -0.18 -1.85
C LEU A 42 1.21 -0.25 -3.26
N VAL A 43 2.08 -0.05 -4.25
CA VAL A 43 1.83 -0.33 -5.66
C VAL A 43 2.67 -1.55 -6.02
N ILE A 44 2.04 -2.72 -5.99
CA ILE A 44 2.71 -4.02 -6.18
C ILE A 44 2.79 -4.35 -7.67
N GLU A 45 3.98 -4.76 -8.13
CA GLU A 45 4.22 -5.09 -9.54
C GLU A 45 3.34 -6.25 -10.05
N ARG A 46 3.08 -7.23 -9.20
CA ARG A 46 2.28 -8.42 -9.52
C ARG A 46 1.17 -8.60 -8.50
N THR A 47 -0.05 -8.25 -8.86
CA THR A 47 -1.24 -8.45 -8.03
C THR A 47 -2.41 -8.91 -8.89
N HIS A 48 -3.29 -9.72 -8.30
CA HIS A 48 -4.54 -10.13 -8.95
C HIS A 48 -5.65 -9.09 -8.79
N HIS A 49 -5.43 -8.07 -7.94
CA HIS A 49 -6.39 -7.00 -7.72
C HIS A 49 -6.32 -5.94 -8.82
N GLY A 50 -7.49 -5.42 -9.21
CA GLY A 50 -7.60 -4.37 -10.21
C GLY A 50 -7.07 -3.00 -9.74
N PRO A 51 -7.05 -2.00 -10.64
CA PRO A 51 -6.55 -0.64 -10.37
C PRO A 51 -7.43 0.21 -9.41
N GLU A 52 -8.54 -0.35 -8.95
CA GLU A 52 -9.45 0.21 -7.95
C GLU A 52 -9.05 -0.16 -6.51
N VAL A 53 -8.26 -1.23 -6.33
CA VAL A 53 -7.79 -1.68 -5.03
C VAL A 53 -6.37 -1.15 -4.78
N VAL A 54 -6.14 -0.69 -3.56
CA VAL A 54 -4.81 -0.36 -3.03
C VAL A 54 -4.53 -1.21 -1.81
N GLU A 55 -3.26 -1.51 -1.57
CA GLU A 55 -2.82 -2.24 -0.39
C GLU A 55 -2.12 -1.28 0.58
N VAL A 56 -2.36 -1.46 1.87
CA VAL A 56 -1.83 -0.59 2.94
C VAL A 56 -1.14 -1.45 3.98
N ILE A 57 0.07 -1.05 4.36
CA ILE A 57 0.81 -1.66 5.47
C ILE A 57 1.01 -0.65 6.60
N ALA A 58 1.08 -1.15 7.82
CA ALA A 58 1.28 -0.38 9.04
C ALA A 58 2.05 -1.21 10.07
N PRO A 59 2.69 -0.59 11.08
CA PRO A 59 3.34 -1.30 12.18
C PRO A 59 2.33 -1.96 13.15
N VAL A 60 1.03 -1.73 12.96
CA VAL A 60 -0.06 -2.26 13.78
C VAL A 60 -1.15 -2.86 12.88
N LYS A 61 -1.98 -3.74 13.45
CA LYS A 61 -3.17 -4.26 12.75
C LYS A 61 -4.25 -3.18 12.68
N LEU A 62 -4.34 -2.48 11.54
CA LEU A 62 -5.23 -1.32 11.35
C LEU A 62 -6.70 -1.60 11.69
N ARG A 63 -7.19 -2.80 11.37
CA ARG A 63 -8.58 -3.18 11.70
C ARG A 63 -8.87 -3.12 13.19
N ASP A 64 -7.93 -3.57 14.02
CA ASP A 64 -8.13 -3.57 15.47
C ASP A 64 -7.93 -2.16 16.04
N ALA A 65 -6.91 -1.45 15.54
CA ALA A 65 -6.57 -0.10 16.02
C ALA A 65 -7.63 0.95 15.68
N LEU A 66 -8.34 0.77 14.56
CA LEU A 66 -9.35 1.71 14.06
C LEU A 66 -10.77 1.12 14.09
N ALA A 67 -10.94 -0.08 14.66
CA ALA A 67 -12.20 -0.81 14.73
C ALA A 67 -12.92 -0.94 13.37
N LEU A 68 -12.19 -1.38 12.33
CA LEU A 68 -12.69 -1.47 10.95
C LEU A 68 -13.19 -2.86 10.58
N GLU A 69 -14.36 -2.90 9.97
CA GLU A 69 -14.97 -4.04 9.30
C GLU A 69 -14.96 -3.88 7.77
N ASP A 70 -15.36 -4.93 7.06
CA ASP A 70 -15.49 -4.85 5.61
C ASP A 70 -16.62 -3.91 5.21
N GLY A 71 -16.31 -2.95 4.33
CA GLY A 71 -17.27 -1.93 3.88
C GLY A 71 -17.16 -0.61 4.64
N ASP A 72 -16.39 -0.56 5.73
CA ASP A 72 -16.21 0.68 6.48
C ASP A 72 -15.43 1.73 5.67
N PRO A 73 -15.89 3.00 5.68
CA PRO A 73 -15.16 4.08 5.05
C PRO A 73 -13.91 4.40 5.86
N ILE A 74 -12.78 4.54 5.17
CA ILE A 74 -11.51 4.99 5.75
C ILE A 74 -10.91 6.08 4.85
N SER A 75 -10.33 7.10 5.47
CA SER A 75 -9.53 8.11 4.76
C SER A 75 -8.05 7.82 4.93
N ILE A 76 -7.31 7.83 3.82
CA ILE A 76 -5.86 7.63 3.80
C ILE A 76 -5.24 8.86 3.14
N GLU A 77 -4.39 9.55 3.90
CA GLU A 77 -3.65 10.72 3.43
C GLU A 77 -2.30 10.27 2.90
N VAL A 78 -2.13 10.27 1.57
CA VAL A 78 -0.86 9.89 0.95
C VAL A 78 0.05 11.11 0.84
N GLN A 79 1.26 10.99 1.38
CA GLN A 79 2.30 12.00 1.29
C GLN A 79 2.98 11.85 -0.07
N LEU A 80 2.59 12.71 -1.00
CA LEU A 80 3.30 12.93 -2.24
C LEU A 80 4.40 13.95 -1.96
N LEU A 81 5.58 13.72 -2.52
CA LEU A 81 6.69 14.68 -2.42
C LEU A 81 6.28 16.06 -2.96
#